data_AF-A0A0T6B9W3-F1
#
_entry.id   AF-A0A0T6B9W3-F1
#
_cell.length_a   1.000
_cell.length_b   1.000
_cell.length_c   1.000
_cell.angle_alpha   90.00
_cell.angle_beta   90.00
_cell.angle_gamma   90.00
#
_symmetry.space_group_name_H-M   'P 1'
#
loop_
_entity.id
_entity.type
_entity.pdbx_description
1 polymer ?
#
loop_
_entity_poly.entity_id
_entity_poly.type
_entity_poly.pdbx_seq_one_letter_code
_entity_poly.pdbx_strand_id
1 'polypeptide(L)'
;MCGDGNCIPLAAKCNRVYDCPDYSDEKYCPCREDDFHCKNGFCIPKSQRCDRTRNCQDGSDELNCTLNGPCNYYESQCQDGTCVDKVKICNQQRDCPDGSDELNCPICLSDQFQCNGGGWVQLNKKCDGIADCPNSEDEKYYAKCRDDEFTCKDGQCVSQSSRCNDVDDCADGSDEDECDDGK
;
A
#
# COMPACT_ATOMS: atom_id res chain seq x y z
N MET A 1 -13.42 25.24 -19.71
CA MET A 1 -14.17 26.51 -19.70
C MET A 1 -14.47 26.79 -18.24
N CYS A 2 -14.08 27.95 -17.74
CA CYS A 2 -14.28 28.36 -16.35
C CYS A 2 -15.76 28.65 -16.05
N GLY A 3 -16.13 28.68 -14.78
CA GLY A 3 -17.47 29.03 -14.30
C GLY A 3 -17.88 30.45 -14.67
N ASP A 4 -16.91 31.37 -14.77
CA ASP A 4 -17.11 32.73 -15.27
C ASP A 4 -17.20 32.85 -16.81
N GLY A 5 -17.15 31.73 -17.54
CA GLY A 5 -17.22 31.69 -19.00
C GLY A 5 -15.88 31.88 -19.74
N ASN A 6 -14.78 32.07 -19.01
CA ASN A 6 -13.44 32.13 -19.60
C ASN A 6 -13.02 30.80 -20.23
N CYS A 7 -12.33 30.87 -21.37
CA CYS A 7 -11.85 29.69 -22.07
C CYS A 7 -10.44 29.31 -21.59
N ILE A 8 -10.27 28.05 -21.25
CA ILE A 8 -8.98 27.42 -20.93
C ILE A 8 -8.80 26.20 -21.83
N PRO A 9 -7.56 25.77 -22.12
CA PRO A 9 -7.30 24.52 -22.83
C PRO A 9 -8.00 23.33 -22.18
N LEU A 10 -8.42 22.33 -22.96
CA LEU A 10 -9.03 21.11 -22.42
C LEU A 10 -8.07 20.36 -21.48
N ALA A 11 -6.77 20.39 -21.78
CA ALA A 11 -5.72 19.83 -20.93
C ALA A 11 -5.49 20.61 -19.62
N ALA A 12 -6.04 21.82 -19.52
CA ALA A 12 -6.02 22.64 -18.31
C ALA A 12 -7.20 22.38 -17.38
N LYS A 13 -8.09 21.44 -17.74
CA LYS A 13 -9.17 20.98 -16.87
C LYS A 13 -8.68 19.75 -16.11
N CYS A 14 -8.80 19.76 -14.78
CA CYS A 14 -8.37 18.65 -13.91
C CYS A 14 -6.87 18.33 -14.01
N ASN A 15 -6.03 19.36 -14.14
CA ASN A 15 -4.57 19.23 -14.26
C ASN A 15 -3.82 19.57 -12.96
N ARG A 16 -4.55 19.84 -11.86
CA ARG A 16 -4.01 20.26 -10.56
C ARG A 16 -3.30 21.62 -10.58
N VAL A 17 -3.54 22.43 -11.59
CA VAL A 17 -3.07 23.80 -11.71
C VAL A 17 -4.29 24.71 -11.71
N TYR A 18 -4.20 25.83 -11.01
CA TYR A 18 -5.25 26.83 -11.04
C TYR A 18 -5.12 27.68 -12.30
N ASP A 19 -5.79 27.25 -13.37
CA ASP A 19 -5.92 27.95 -14.64
C ASP A 19 -7.17 28.85 -14.67
N CYS A 20 -8.19 28.59 -13.83
CA CYS A 20 -9.35 29.45 -13.64
C CYS A 20 -9.31 30.32 -12.36
N PRO A 21 -9.71 31.61 -12.42
CA PRO A 21 -9.75 32.50 -11.24
C PRO A 21 -10.69 32.03 -10.11
N ASP A 22 -11.76 31.31 -10.49
CA ASP A 22 -12.78 30.76 -9.61
C ASP A 22 -12.57 29.26 -9.32
N TYR A 23 -11.42 28.71 -9.72
CA TYR A 23 -10.99 27.32 -9.50
C TYR A 23 -11.94 26.28 -10.12
N SER A 24 -12.75 26.70 -11.09
CA SER A 24 -13.80 25.88 -11.71
C SER A 24 -13.28 24.82 -12.65
N ASP A 25 -12.05 24.97 -13.13
CA ASP A 25 -11.26 23.98 -13.86
C ASP A 25 -10.94 22.73 -13.06
N GLU A 26 -10.77 22.87 -11.75
CA GLU A 26 -10.44 21.79 -10.81
C GLU A 26 -11.64 21.32 -9.97
N LYS A 27 -12.82 21.91 -10.16
CA LYS A 27 -14.06 21.47 -9.49
C LYS A 27 -14.74 20.33 -10.26
N TYR A 28 -15.26 19.36 -9.52
CA TYR A 28 -16.00 18.20 -10.05
C TYR A 28 -15.18 17.34 -11.03
N CYS A 29 -13.89 17.20 -10.77
CA CYS A 29 -13.02 16.29 -11.50
C CYS A 29 -13.20 14.85 -11.02
N PRO A 30 -13.31 13.86 -11.91
CA PRO A 30 -13.21 12.47 -11.51
C PRO A 30 -11.80 12.21 -10.94
N CYS A 31 -11.74 11.80 -9.68
CA CYS A 31 -10.48 11.39 -9.05
C CYS A 31 -9.87 10.20 -9.81
N ARG A 32 -8.54 10.16 -9.91
CA ARG A 32 -7.85 8.95 -10.35
C ARG A 32 -8.00 7.85 -9.29
N GLU A 33 -7.80 6.58 -9.66
CA GLU A 33 -7.91 5.45 -8.71
C GLU A 33 -7.07 5.63 -7.44
N ASP A 34 -5.92 6.31 -7.54
CA ASP A 34 -4.99 6.57 -6.44
C ASP A 34 -5.13 7.94 -5.78
N ASP A 35 -6.23 8.66 -6.04
CA ASP A 35 -6.50 9.93 -5.40
C ASP A 35 -7.49 9.78 -4.23
N PHE A 36 -7.26 10.56 -3.18
CA PHE A 36 -8.20 10.78 -2.10
C PHE A 36 -9.17 11.91 -2.45
N HIS A 37 -10.45 11.68 -2.21
CA HIS A 37 -11.51 12.63 -2.47
C HIS A 37 -11.81 13.48 -1.23
N CYS A 38 -11.46 14.75 -1.28
CA CYS A 38 -11.80 15.75 -0.27
C CYS A 38 -13.34 15.91 -0.15
N LYS A 39 -13.86 16.32 1.00
CA LYS A 39 -15.30 16.56 1.19
C LYS A 39 -15.81 17.74 0.35
N ASN A 40 -14.96 18.69 0.01
CA ASN A 40 -15.27 19.81 -0.88
C ASN A 40 -15.25 19.46 -2.38
N GLY A 41 -15.01 18.20 -2.75
CA GLY A 41 -15.06 17.73 -4.15
C GLY A 41 -13.75 17.82 -4.92
N PHE A 42 -12.64 18.15 -4.26
CA PHE A 42 -11.31 18.11 -4.84
C PHE A 42 -10.64 16.76 -4.63
N CYS A 43 -9.68 16.44 -5.49
CA CYS A 43 -8.89 15.22 -5.40
C CYS A 43 -7.44 15.59 -5.08
N ILE A 44 -6.87 14.92 -4.09
CA ILE A 44 -5.44 14.98 -3.78
C ILE A 44 -4.86 13.56 -3.92
N PRO A 45 -3.55 13.39 -4.15
CA PRO A 45 -2.90 12.08 -4.01
C PRO A 45 -3.30 11.39 -2.69
N LYS A 46 -3.53 10.06 -2.70
CA LYS A 46 -3.72 9.29 -1.45
C LYS A 46 -2.57 9.48 -0.46
N SER A 47 -1.35 9.72 -0.94
CA SER A 47 -0.17 10.02 -0.11
C SER A 47 -0.29 11.31 0.70
N GLN A 48 -1.19 12.21 0.31
CA GLN A 48 -1.45 13.50 0.96
C GLN A 48 -2.64 13.45 1.94
N ARG A 49 -3.23 12.27 2.12
CA ARG A 49 -4.27 12.07 3.14
C ARG A 49 -3.58 11.70 4.46
N CYS A 50 -3.91 12.42 5.53
CA CYS A 50 -3.35 12.22 6.87
C CYS A 50 -1.82 12.39 6.90
N ASP A 51 -1.28 13.33 6.12
CA ASP A 51 0.16 13.63 6.06
C ASP A 51 0.56 14.82 6.96
N ARG A 52 -0.37 15.25 7.84
CA ARG A 52 -0.25 16.41 8.74
C ARG A 52 -0.16 17.75 8.02
N THR A 53 -0.35 17.75 6.70
CA THR A 53 -0.42 18.95 5.87
C THR A 53 -1.84 19.12 5.38
N ARG A 54 -2.34 20.35 5.44
CA ARG A 54 -3.65 20.66 4.90
C ARG A 54 -3.56 20.79 3.38
N ASN A 55 -3.70 19.67 2.67
CA ASN A 55 -3.73 19.58 1.22
C ASN A 55 -5.15 19.78 0.68
N CYS A 56 -6.19 19.29 1.39
CA CYS A 56 -7.55 19.67 1.06
C CYS A 56 -7.85 21.09 1.56
N GLN A 57 -8.47 21.92 0.73
CA GLN A 57 -8.81 23.29 1.10
C GLN A 57 -9.82 23.36 2.26
N ASP A 58 -10.63 22.33 2.47
CA ASP A 58 -11.50 22.18 3.64
C ASP A 58 -10.85 21.42 4.81
N GLY A 59 -9.60 20.96 4.64
CA GLY A 59 -8.83 20.17 5.60
C GLY A 59 -9.39 18.76 5.84
N SER A 60 -10.23 18.27 4.93
CA SER A 60 -10.89 16.97 5.08
C SER A 60 -9.95 15.77 4.93
N ASP A 61 -8.78 15.97 4.32
CA ASP A 61 -7.65 15.04 4.29
C ASP A 61 -7.10 14.70 5.67
N GLU A 62 -7.22 15.63 6.61
CA GLU A 62 -6.74 15.48 7.99
C GLU A 62 -7.87 15.14 8.98
N LEU A 63 -9.09 14.88 8.49
CA LEU A 63 -10.26 14.54 9.33
C LEU A 63 -10.52 13.04 9.33
N ASN A 64 -10.86 12.50 10.52
CA ASN A 64 -11.16 11.07 10.71
C ASN A 64 -10.07 10.16 10.11
N CYS A 65 -8.82 10.51 10.39
CA CYS A 65 -7.67 9.60 10.27
C CYS A 65 -7.81 8.51 11.35
N THR A 66 -8.82 7.68 11.18
CA THR A 66 -9.14 6.56 12.05
C THR A 66 -8.78 5.33 11.24
N LEU A 67 -7.51 4.92 11.33
CA LEU A 67 -6.96 3.57 11.15
C LEU A 67 -5.42 3.71 11.08
N ASN A 68 -4.78 3.50 12.24
CA ASN A 68 -3.35 3.25 12.48
C ASN A 68 -2.42 4.44 12.81
N GLY A 69 -2.82 5.25 13.79
CA GLY A 69 -1.88 6.04 14.61
C GLY A 69 -1.49 7.42 14.07
N PRO A 70 -0.69 8.20 14.82
CA PRO A 70 -0.23 9.54 14.47
C PRO A 70 0.77 9.56 13.30
N CYS A 71 1.11 8.42 12.72
CA CYS A 71 2.19 8.26 11.76
C CYS A 71 1.70 8.40 10.31
N ASN A 72 2.61 8.77 9.41
CA ASN A 72 2.29 8.90 7.99
C ASN A 72 1.84 7.56 7.41
N TYR A 73 1.18 7.57 6.25
CA TYR A 73 0.69 6.35 5.59
C TYR A 73 1.79 5.30 5.33
N TYR A 74 3.02 5.71 5.05
CA TYR A 74 4.18 4.83 4.82
C TYR A 74 4.94 4.47 6.10
N GLU A 75 4.50 5.00 7.24
CA GLU A 75 5.12 4.78 8.53
C GLU A 75 4.24 3.88 9.41
N SER A 76 4.89 3.22 10.36
CA SER A 76 4.30 2.43 11.42
C SER A 76 4.60 3.10 12.76
N GLN A 77 3.63 3.05 13.66
CA GLN A 77 3.79 3.58 15.00
C GLN A 77 4.47 2.56 15.91
N CYS A 78 5.59 2.96 16.51
CA CYS A 78 6.25 2.30 17.62
C CYS A 78 5.35 2.28 18.86
N GLN A 79 5.60 1.40 19.82
CA GLN A 79 4.84 1.29 21.05
C GLN A 79 5.00 2.53 21.96
N ASP A 80 6.14 3.23 21.91
CA ASP A 80 6.35 4.53 22.56
C ASP A 80 5.62 5.70 21.87
N GLY A 81 5.07 5.46 20.68
CA GLY A 81 4.30 6.40 19.89
C GLY A 81 5.08 7.13 18.79
N THR A 82 6.38 6.91 18.66
CA THR A 82 7.20 7.38 17.53
C THR A 82 6.85 6.66 16.23
N CYS A 83 7.27 7.24 15.11
CA CYS A 83 6.95 6.74 13.78
C CYS A 83 8.24 6.35 13.07
N VAL A 84 8.25 5.14 12.51
CA VAL A 84 9.33 4.63 11.67
C VAL A 84 8.75 4.15 10.35
N ASP A 85 9.56 4.11 9.30
CA ASP A 85 9.10 3.60 8.00
C ASP A 85 8.62 2.14 8.14
N LYS A 86 7.56 1.77 7.41
CA LYS A 86 7.04 0.40 7.41
C LYS A 86 8.11 -0.63 7.03
N VAL A 87 9.09 -0.28 6.19
CA VAL A 87 10.20 -1.18 5.83
C VAL A 87 11.20 -1.41 6.96
N LYS A 88 11.10 -0.64 8.04
CA LYS A 88 11.96 -0.75 9.22
C LYS A 88 11.37 -1.62 10.32
N ILE A 89 10.15 -2.11 10.14
CA ILE A 89 9.56 -3.06 11.08
C ILE A 89 10.15 -4.44 10.82
N CYS A 90 10.64 -5.10 11.88
CA CYS A 90 11.23 -6.44 11.83
C CYS A 90 12.42 -6.58 10.87
N ASN A 91 13.27 -5.54 10.79
CA ASN A 91 14.45 -5.50 9.93
C ASN A 91 15.74 -5.87 10.67
N GLN A 92 15.64 -6.40 11.90
CA GLN A 92 16.75 -6.75 12.80
C GLN A 92 17.58 -5.55 13.28
N GLN A 93 17.08 -4.33 13.06
CA GLN A 93 17.68 -3.10 13.54
C GLN A 93 16.70 -2.42 14.48
N ARG A 94 17.24 -1.83 15.53
CA ARG A 94 16.44 -1.04 16.44
C ARG A 94 16.26 0.36 15.86
N ASP A 95 15.22 0.55 15.07
CA ASP A 95 14.80 1.83 14.51
C ASP A 95 13.82 2.57 15.43
N CYS A 96 12.98 1.87 16.20
CA CYS A 96 12.20 2.50 17.27
C CYS A 96 13.07 2.79 18.52
N PRO A 97 12.90 3.92 19.22
CA PRO A 97 13.66 4.22 20.44
C PRO A 97 13.45 3.19 21.56
N ASP A 98 12.24 2.64 21.64
CA ASP A 98 11.86 1.54 22.55
C ASP A 98 12.13 0.14 21.98
N GLY A 99 12.55 0.05 20.71
CA GLY A 99 12.81 -1.19 19.97
C GLY A 99 11.58 -2.03 19.67
N SER A 100 10.39 -1.41 19.73
CA SER A 100 9.12 -2.10 19.50
C SER A 100 8.86 -2.51 18.06
N ASP A 101 9.57 -1.90 17.10
CA ASP A 101 9.68 -2.36 15.71
C ASP A 101 10.21 -3.78 15.57
N GLU A 102 11.01 -4.23 16.54
CA GLU A 102 11.57 -5.58 16.61
C GLU A 102 10.84 -6.46 17.64
N LEU A 103 9.78 -5.97 18.28
CA LEU A 103 8.98 -6.72 19.25
C LEU A 103 7.79 -7.38 18.55
N ASN A 104 7.53 -8.65 18.92
CA ASN A 104 6.38 -9.41 18.42
C ASN A 104 6.35 -9.56 16.89
N CYS A 105 7.53 -9.50 16.26
CA CYS A 105 7.72 -9.91 14.87
C CYS A 105 7.28 -11.35 14.68
N PRO A 106 6.57 -11.68 13.58
CA PRO A 106 6.22 -13.07 13.27
C PRO A 106 7.49 -13.92 13.32
N ILE A 107 7.47 -14.88 14.24
CA ILE A 107 8.68 -15.58 14.65
C ILE A 107 9.12 -16.54 13.55
N CYS A 108 10.01 -16.11 12.67
CA CYS A 108 10.80 -17.03 11.84
C CYS A 108 11.90 -17.64 12.73
N LEU A 109 11.53 -18.60 13.59
CA LEU A 109 12.44 -19.27 14.54
C LEU A 109 13.61 -19.96 13.82
N SER A 110 14.80 -19.35 13.90
CA SER A 110 16.15 -19.96 13.92
C SER A 110 17.14 -19.20 13.02
N ASP A 111 18.32 -18.92 13.58
CA ASP A 111 19.37 -18.05 13.02
C ASP A 111 20.04 -18.60 11.74
N GLN A 112 19.66 -19.79 11.28
CA GLN A 112 20.23 -20.47 10.11
C GLN A 112 19.12 -21.29 9.41
N PHE A 113 18.78 -20.94 8.16
CA PHE A 113 17.90 -21.74 7.31
C PHE A 113 18.75 -22.59 6.36
N GLN A 114 18.61 -23.91 6.48
CA GLN A 114 19.27 -24.87 5.59
C GLN A 114 18.29 -25.32 4.52
N CYS A 115 18.64 -25.11 3.25
CA CYS A 115 17.82 -25.57 2.13
C CYS A 115 17.81 -27.11 2.07
N ASN A 116 16.70 -27.75 1.64
CA ASN A 116 16.61 -29.22 1.57
C ASN A 116 17.60 -29.83 0.56
N GLY A 117 18.11 -29.04 -0.39
CA GLY A 117 19.14 -29.44 -1.34
C GLY A 117 20.59 -29.29 -0.84
N GLY A 118 20.79 -28.79 0.38
CA GLY A 118 22.09 -28.37 0.89
C GLY A 118 22.44 -26.94 0.46
N GLY A 119 22.83 -26.12 1.44
CA GLY A 119 23.03 -24.69 1.28
C GLY A 119 22.54 -23.96 2.52
N TRP A 120 23.23 -22.90 2.91
CA TRP A 120 22.87 -22.07 4.06
C TRP A 120 22.56 -20.67 3.55
N VAL A 121 21.37 -20.17 3.85
CA VAL A 121 21.00 -18.78 3.55
C VAL A 121 20.93 -18.00 4.85
N GLN A 122 21.30 -16.73 4.77
CA GLN A 122 21.17 -15.80 5.89
C GLN A 122 19.69 -15.47 6.11
N LEU A 123 19.28 -15.16 7.33
CA LEU A 123 17.85 -15.04 7.65
C LEU A 123 17.17 -13.84 6.96
N ASN A 124 17.92 -12.79 6.63
CA ASN A 124 17.45 -11.68 5.79
C ASN A 124 17.24 -12.07 4.33
N LYS A 125 17.59 -13.31 3.96
CA LYS A 125 17.41 -13.97 2.66
C LYS A 125 16.31 -15.02 2.71
N LYS A 126 15.49 -14.97 3.74
CA LYS A 126 14.34 -15.84 3.92
C LYS A 126 13.10 -14.96 3.86
N CYS A 127 12.23 -15.24 2.89
CA CYS A 127 11.06 -14.44 2.58
C CYS A 127 11.44 -13.01 2.15
N ASP A 128 12.60 -12.83 1.50
CA ASP A 128 13.05 -11.51 1.02
C ASP A 128 12.62 -11.24 -0.44
N GLY A 129 11.79 -12.11 -1.00
CA GLY A 129 11.34 -12.07 -2.39
C GLY A 129 12.38 -12.55 -3.38
N ILE A 130 13.52 -13.06 -2.91
CA ILE A 130 14.62 -13.53 -3.75
C ILE A 130 14.80 -15.02 -3.47
N ALA A 131 14.82 -15.82 -4.53
CA ALA A 131 15.11 -17.25 -4.40
C ALA A 131 16.60 -17.47 -4.13
N ASP A 132 16.98 -17.47 -2.86
CA ASP A 132 18.31 -17.77 -2.34
C ASP A 132 18.48 -19.29 -2.03
N CYS A 133 17.40 -20.07 -1.87
CA CYS A 133 17.43 -21.55 -1.80
C CYS A 133 17.03 -22.25 -3.12
N PRO A 134 17.56 -23.46 -3.39
CA PRO A 134 17.10 -24.30 -4.50
C PRO A 134 15.61 -24.63 -4.35
N ASN A 135 14.80 -24.28 -5.36
CA ASN A 135 13.33 -24.37 -5.37
C ASN A 135 12.60 -23.37 -4.44
N SER A 136 13.22 -22.21 -4.17
CA SER A 136 12.59 -21.07 -3.48
C SER A 136 12.00 -21.45 -2.13
N GLU A 137 12.63 -22.40 -1.44
CA GLU A 137 12.13 -22.92 -0.15
C GLU A 137 12.19 -21.89 0.97
N ASP A 138 13.15 -20.98 0.85
CA ASP A 138 13.30 -19.76 1.63
C ASP A 138 12.12 -18.79 1.43
N GLU A 139 11.44 -18.86 0.30
CA GLU A 139 10.26 -18.04 -0.05
C GLU A 139 8.92 -18.78 0.17
N LYS A 140 8.93 -20.02 0.66
CA LYS A 140 7.69 -20.82 0.84
C LYS A 140 6.83 -20.45 2.05
N TYR A 141 7.29 -19.55 2.90
CA TYR A 141 6.59 -19.10 4.10
C TYR A 141 6.26 -17.61 4.02
N TYR A 142 5.65 -17.20 2.90
CA TYR A 142 4.82 -16.01 2.92
C TYR A 142 3.71 -16.22 3.96
N ALA A 143 3.59 -15.24 4.86
CA ALA A 143 2.48 -15.13 5.78
C ALA A 143 1.19 -15.46 5.01
N LYS A 144 0.33 -16.31 5.59
CA LYS A 144 -1.06 -16.37 5.14
C LYS A 144 -1.53 -14.93 4.99
N CYS A 145 -2.02 -14.57 3.80
CA CYS A 145 -2.62 -13.26 3.57
C CYS A 145 -3.68 -13.00 4.64
N ARG A 146 -4.05 -11.73 4.86
CA ARG A 146 -5.08 -11.42 5.86
C ARG A 146 -6.36 -12.20 5.55
N ASP A 147 -7.19 -12.45 6.55
CA ASP A 147 -8.44 -13.23 6.38
C ASP A 147 -9.36 -12.67 5.27
N ASP A 148 -9.16 -11.43 4.82
CA ASP A 148 -9.88 -10.72 3.75
C ASP A 148 -9.13 -10.65 2.39
N GLU A 149 -7.98 -11.31 2.26
CA GLU A 149 -7.13 -11.32 1.07
C GLU A 149 -7.03 -12.74 0.45
N PHE A 150 -6.85 -12.80 -0.87
CA PHE A 150 -6.57 -14.03 -1.61
C PHE A 150 -5.06 -14.20 -1.80
N THR A 151 -4.58 -15.41 -1.58
CA THR A 151 -3.18 -15.77 -1.80
C THR A 151 -2.99 -16.37 -3.18
N CYS A 152 -2.28 -15.65 -4.04
CA CYS A 152 -1.82 -16.11 -5.34
C CYS A 152 -0.85 -17.30 -5.19
N LYS A 153 -0.68 -18.12 -6.24
CA LYS A 153 0.22 -19.28 -6.22
C LYS A 153 1.70 -18.88 -6.16
N ASP A 154 2.03 -17.67 -6.61
CA ASP A 154 3.37 -17.06 -6.44
C ASP A 154 3.60 -16.49 -5.03
N GLY A 155 2.59 -16.50 -4.16
CA GLY A 155 2.65 -15.99 -2.79
C GLY A 155 2.26 -14.52 -2.66
N GLN A 156 1.89 -13.84 -3.75
CA GLN A 156 1.34 -12.49 -3.70
C GLN A 156 -0.02 -12.49 -2.99
N CYS A 157 -0.29 -11.43 -2.22
CA CYS A 157 -1.61 -11.19 -1.63
C CYS A 157 -2.36 -10.15 -2.47
N VAL A 158 -3.52 -10.55 -2.96
CA VAL A 158 -4.47 -9.67 -3.66
C VAL A 158 -5.78 -9.62 -2.89
N SER A 159 -6.69 -8.74 -3.26
CA SER A 159 -7.99 -8.67 -2.59
C SER A 159 -8.73 -10.00 -2.76
N GLN A 160 -9.57 -10.43 -1.80
CA GLN A 160 -10.52 -11.51 -2.10
C GLN A 160 -11.46 -11.19 -3.26
N SER A 161 -11.69 -9.90 -3.54
CA SER A 161 -12.45 -9.46 -4.71
C SER A 161 -11.70 -9.60 -6.04
N SER A 162 -10.40 -9.88 -6.00
CA SER A 162 -9.57 -10.17 -7.17
C SER A 162 -9.71 -11.61 -7.65
N ARG A 163 -10.26 -12.50 -6.82
CA ARG A 163 -10.44 -13.89 -7.25
C ARG A 163 -11.59 -14.00 -8.25
N CYS A 164 -11.31 -14.49 -9.46
CA CYS A 164 -12.28 -14.75 -10.51
C CYS A 164 -13.07 -13.50 -10.95
N ASN A 165 -12.36 -12.39 -11.15
CA ASN A 165 -12.93 -11.11 -11.56
C ASN A 165 -12.65 -10.74 -13.03
N ASP A 166 -12.15 -11.68 -13.84
CA ASP A 166 -11.71 -11.51 -15.23
C ASP A 166 -10.50 -10.54 -15.39
N VAL A 167 -9.75 -10.29 -14.32
CA VAL A 167 -8.56 -9.42 -14.31
C VAL A 167 -7.40 -10.16 -13.64
N ASP A 168 -6.26 -10.24 -14.33
CA ASP A 168 -5.02 -10.75 -13.73
C ASP A 168 -4.49 -9.74 -12.69
N ASP A 169 -4.94 -9.84 -11.43
CA ASP A 169 -4.42 -9.06 -10.31
C ASP A 169 -3.21 -9.75 -9.64
N CYS A 170 -3.11 -11.08 -9.73
CA CYS A 170 -1.88 -11.80 -9.38
C CYS A 170 -0.83 -11.64 -10.48
N ALA A 171 0.44 -11.47 -10.10
CA ALA A 171 1.54 -11.42 -11.08
C ALA A 171 1.68 -12.71 -11.89
N ASP A 172 1.20 -13.84 -11.37
CA ASP A 172 1.13 -15.12 -12.06
C ASP A 172 -0.26 -15.46 -12.63
N GLY A 173 -1.24 -14.56 -12.50
CA GLY A 173 -2.62 -14.72 -12.96
C GLY A 173 -3.42 -15.82 -12.24
N SER A 174 -2.92 -16.30 -11.10
CA SER A 174 -3.53 -17.43 -10.38
C SER A 174 -4.83 -17.11 -9.65
N ASP A 175 -5.20 -15.84 -9.56
CA ASP A 175 -6.50 -15.36 -9.11
C ASP A 175 -7.64 -15.71 -10.08
N GLU A 176 -7.32 -15.90 -11.36
CA GLU A 176 -8.27 -16.30 -12.41
C GLU A 176 -8.23 -17.81 -12.71
N ASP A 177 -7.45 -18.58 -11.94
CA ASP A 177 -7.38 -20.03 -12.07
C ASP A 177 -8.50 -20.76 -11.29
N GLU A 178 -9.02 -21.84 -11.88
CA GLU A 178 -10.08 -22.69 -11.29
C GLU A 178 -11.35 -21.93 -10.87
N CYS A 179 -11.73 -20.93 -11.67
CA CYS A 179 -13.03 -20.29 -11.58
C CYS A 179 -14.10 -21.19 -12.20
N ASP A 180 -15.06 -21.67 -11.40
CA ASP A 180 -16.21 -22.39 -11.91
C ASP A 180 -17.06 -21.41 -12.73
N ASP A 181 -17.12 -21.63 -14.04
CA ASP A 181 -17.82 -20.78 -15.01
C ASP A 181 -19.35 -20.88 -14.77
N GLY A 182 -19.83 -20.09 -13.81
CA GLY A 182 -21.17 -20.21 -13.24
C GLY A 182 -21.76 -18.86 -12.86
N LYS A 183 -22.31 -18.18 -13.87
CA LYS A 183 -23.46 -17.28 -13.67
C LYS A 183 -24.62 -18.00 -12.98
#